data_AF-A0A7C6XXK1-F1
#
_entry.id   AF-A0A7C6XXK1-F1
#
_cell.length_a   1.000
_cell.length_b   1.000
_cell.length_c   1.000
_cell.angle_alpha   90.00
_cell.angle_beta   90.00
_cell.angle_gamma   90.00
#
_symmetry.space_group_name_H-M   'P 1'
#
loop_
_entity.id
_entity.type
_entity.pdbx_description
1 polymer ?
#
loop_
_entity_poly.entity_id
_entity_poly.type
_entity_poly.pdbx_seq_one_letter_code
_entity_poly.pdbx_strand_id
1 'polypeptide(L)'
;LSAWRGEARYGLACFDGGRKLEEVVSVDLAPNSATVIGRIPLAEWQMLGYRKAAAYATLWQDGYAVRQNRLLMAAYKEIDWPEARVRVERQGDYAVFNSDVFCWGVCLDLDGEADLADDLFDLLPGIPWSMPWPQDRPLPTVSRVANYRLP
;
A
#
# COMPACT_ATOMS: atom_id res chain seq x y z
N LEU A 1 7.31 19.89 -18.94
CA LEU A 1 6.64 18.98 -18.00
C LEU A 1 5.33 19.63 -17.59
N SER A 2 4.21 18.91 -17.66
CA SER A 2 2.91 19.39 -17.16
C SER A 2 2.76 19.01 -15.68
N ALA A 3 1.86 19.70 -14.97
CA ALA A 3 1.51 19.30 -13.62
C ALA A 3 0.76 17.96 -13.62
N TRP A 4 0.97 17.16 -12.56
CA TRP A 4 0.24 15.93 -12.35
C TRP A 4 -1.05 16.23 -11.58
N ARG A 5 -2.16 15.61 -11.99
CA ARG A 5 -3.48 15.81 -11.37
C ARG A 5 -4.06 14.47 -10.99
N GLY A 6 -4.66 14.42 -9.81
CA GLY A 6 -5.30 13.23 -9.30
C GLY A 6 -5.81 13.46 -7.89
N GLU A 7 -5.90 12.37 -7.14
CA GLU A 7 -6.38 12.39 -5.76
C GLU A 7 -5.28 11.89 -4.84
N ALA A 8 -5.09 12.56 -3.72
CA ALA A 8 -4.26 12.09 -2.63
C ALA A 8 -5.15 11.59 -1.50
N ARG A 9 -4.91 10.36 -1.03
CA ARG A 9 -5.54 9.84 0.20
C ARG A 9 -4.48 9.59 1.23
N TYR A 10 -4.62 10.17 2.41
CA TYR A 10 -3.65 10.03 3.49
C TYR A 10 -4.33 9.98 4.85
N GLY A 11 -3.63 9.41 5.83
CA GLY A 11 -4.17 9.31 7.17
C GLY A 11 -3.52 8.19 7.97
N LEU A 12 -4.29 7.58 8.87
CA LEU A 12 -3.86 6.51 9.76
C LEU A 12 -4.68 5.25 9.51
N ALA A 13 -4.03 4.11 9.38
CA ALA A 13 -4.70 2.82 9.24
C ALA A 13 -4.16 1.83 10.28
N CYS A 14 -5.07 1.17 11.00
CA CYS A 14 -4.72 0.02 11.82
C CYS A 14 -4.32 -1.16 10.93
N PHE A 15 -3.30 -1.91 11.33
CA PHE A 15 -2.79 -3.03 10.54
C PHE A 15 -3.83 -4.13 10.37
N ASP A 16 -4.72 -4.34 11.33
CA ASP A 16 -5.82 -5.30 11.26
C ASP A 16 -7.00 -4.88 10.36
N GLY A 17 -6.93 -3.69 9.75
CA GLY A 17 -8.01 -3.13 8.93
C GLY A 17 -9.21 -2.61 9.71
N GLY A 18 -9.21 -2.71 11.05
CA GLY A 18 -10.38 -2.40 11.88
C GLY A 18 -10.74 -0.92 11.96
N ARG A 19 -9.74 -0.03 11.87
CA ARG A 19 -9.96 1.42 11.87
C ARG A 19 -9.06 2.13 10.86
N LYS A 20 -9.66 3.06 10.13
CA LYS A 20 -8.99 3.96 9.19
C LYS A 20 -9.47 5.39 9.41
N LEU A 21 -8.54 6.31 9.60
CA LEU A 21 -8.77 7.75 9.53
C LEU A 21 -8.17 8.19 8.19
N GLU A 22 -8.98 8.73 7.29
CA GLU A 22 -8.57 9.04 5.93
C GLU A 22 -9.10 10.40 5.52
N GLU A 23 -8.20 11.23 5.00
CA GLU A 23 -8.52 12.43 4.25
C GLU A 23 -8.32 12.16 2.77
N VAL A 24 -9.21 12.71 1.95
CA VAL A 24 -9.21 12.58 0.50
C VAL A 24 -9.18 13.97 -0.12
N VAL A 25 -8.15 14.27 -0.92
CA VAL A 25 -7.91 15.61 -1.44
C VAL A 25 -7.59 15.54 -2.93
N SER A 26 -8.29 16.29 -3.76
CA SER A 26 -7.88 16.50 -5.15
C SER A 26 -6.64 17.39 -5.18
N VAL A 27 -5.60 16.99 -5.92
CA VAL A 27 -4.31 17.68 -5.94
C VAL A 27 -3.86 18.00 -7.37
N ASP A 28 -3.15 19.13 -7.49
CA ASP A 28 -2.42 19.53 -8.70
C ASP A 28 -0.95 19.74 -8.28
N LEU A 29 -0.07 18.83 -8.71
CA LEU A 29 1.34 18.77 -8.31
C LEU A 29 2.22 19.30 -9.42
N ALA A 30 2.84 20.46 -9.18
CA ALA A 30 3.76 21.07 -10.12
C ALA A 30 5.00 20.19 -10.35
N PRO A 31 5.51 20.11 -11.60
CA PRO A 31 6.67 19.29 -11.90
C PRO A 31 7.91 19.78 -11.14
N ASN A 32 8.77 18.84 -10.74
CA ASN A 32 10.03 19.12 -10.04
C ASN A 32 9.86 19.97 -8.76
N SER A 33 8.77 19.76 -8.04
CA SER A 33 8.48 20.45 -6.78
C SER A 33 8.04 19.47 -5.69
N ALA A 34 8.11 19.91 -4.44
CA ALA A 34 7.50 19.24 -3.30
C ALA A 34 6.37 20.11 -2.76
N THR A 35 5.18 19.53 -2.64
CA THR A 35 3.99 20.22 -2.11
C THR A 35 3.50 19.49 -0.88
N VAL A 36 3.27 20.21 0.22
CA VAL A 36 2.64 19.64 1.41
C VAL A 36 1.15 19.49 1.12
N ILE A 37 0.69 18.24 1.02
CA ILE A 37 -0.72 17.91 0.77
C ILE A 37 -1.53 17.92 2.07
N GLY A 38 -0.92 17.43 3.16
CA GLY A 38 -1.63 17.22 4.41
C GLY A 38 -0.72 17.05 5.61
N ARG A 39 -1.33 17.04 6.80
CA ARG A 39 -0.67 16.82 8.08
C ARG A 39 -1.59 15.98 8.95
N ILE A 40 -0.99 15.07 9.72
CA ILE A 40 -1.70 14.23 10.68
C ILE A 40 -1.19 14.61 12.07
N PRO A 41 -2.07 14.98 13.02
CA PRO A 41 -1.66 15.23 14.39
C PRO A 41 -1.09 13.97 15.03
N LEU A 42 0.08 14.08 15.66
CA LEU A 42 0.72 12.94 16.32
C LEU A 42 -0.15 12.31 17.41
N ALA A 43 -0.95 13.13 18.10
CA ALA A 43 -1.86 12.67 19.15
C ALA A 43 -2.92 11.68 18.62
N GLU A 44 -3.39 11.81 17.38
CA GLU A 44 -4.33 10.86 16.77
C GLU A 44 -3.70 9.49 16.59
N TRP A 45 -2.43 9.45 16.16
CA TRP A 45 -1.70 8.21 16.05
C TRP A 45 -1.41 7.58 17.42
N GLN A 46 -1.08 8.40 18.42
CA GLN A 46 -0.92 7.92 19.81
C GLN A 46 -2.18 7.23 20.32
N MET A 47 -3.36 7.78 20.02
CA MET A 47 -4.64 7.18 20.42
C MET A 47 -4.91 5.83 19.75
N LEU A 48 -4.47 5.63 18.50
CA LEU A 48 -4.56 4.32 17.82
C LEU A 48 -3.51 3.32 18.32
N GLY A 49 -2.34 3.82 18.74
CA GLY A 49 -1.22 3.04 19.21
C GLY A 49 -0.22 2.72 18.10
N TYR A 50 1.05 3.08 18.32
CA TYR A 50 2.13 2.96 17.32
C TYR A 50 2.46 1.52 16.89
N ARG A 51 2.15 0.53 17.72
CA ARG A 51 2.34 -0.89 17.40
C ARG A 51 1.23 -1.47 16.53
N LYS A 52 0.11 -0.75 16.40
CA LYS A 52 -1.13 -1.24 15.78
C LYS A 52 -1.50 -0.49 14.50
N ALA A 53 -0.90 0.67 14.25
CA ALA A 53 -1.26 1.51 13.11
C ALA A 53 -0.05 2.16 12.45
N ALA A 54 -0.20 2.46 11.17
CA ALA A 54 0.71 3.27 10.37
C ALA A 54 0.05 4.58 9.93
N ALA A 55 0.85 5.63 9.74
CA ALA A 55 0.47 6.68 8.83
C ALA A 55 0.74 6.24 7.39
N TYR A 56 -0.14 6.62 6.47
CA TYR A 56 0.00 6.29 5.06
C TYR A 56 -0.39 7.48 4.18
N ALA A 57 0.09 7.43 2.95
CA ALA A 57 -0.33 8.34 1.88
C ALA A 57 -0.31 7.58 0.56
N THR A 58 -1.27 7.89 -0.30
CA THR A 58 -1.43 7.29 -1.62
C THR A 58 -1.80 8.36 -2.63
N LEU A 59 -1.35 8.18 -3.87
CA LEU A 59 -1.78 8.98 -5.02
C LEU A 59 -2.61 8.09 -5.93
N TRP A 60 -3.72 8.65 -6.41
CA TRP A 60 -4.71 7.96 -7.22
C TRP A 60 -4.95 8.69 -8.53
N GLN A 61 -5.07 7.92 -9.60
CA GLN A 61 -5.42 8.40 -10.93
C GLN A 61 -6.37 7.40 -11.57
N ASP A 62 -7.48 7.90 -12.12
CA ASP A 62 -8.49 7.09 -12.81
C ASP A 62 -9.00 5.89 -11.99
N GLY A 63 -9.08 6.05 -10.67
CA GLY A 63 -9.54 5.01 -9.74
C GLY A 63 -8.47 4.02 -9.26
N TYR A 64 -7.22 4.15 -9.71
CA TYR A 64 -6.12 3.28 -9.33
C TYR A 64 -5.11 4.00 -8.43
N ALA A 65 -4.63 3.32 -7.39
CA ALA A 65 -3.48 3.78 -6.62
C ALA A 65 -2.21 3.64 -7.48
N VAL A 66 -1.59 4.76 -7.83
CA VAL A 66 -0.37 4.81 -8.66
C VAL A 66 0.89 4.95 -7.82
N ARG A 67 0.75 5.41 -6.58
CA ARG A 67 1.82 5.46 -5.58
C ARG A 67 1.26 5.26 -4.19
N GLN A 68 2.07 4.66 -3.33
CA GLN A 68 1.78 4.50 -1.93
C GLN A 68 3.04 4.67 -1.10
N ASN A 69 2.86 5.16 0.13
CA ASN A 69 3.89 5.23 1.14
C ASN A 69 3.26 5.09 2.52
N ARG A 70 4.09 4.71 3.49
CA ARG A 70 3.71 4.51 4.88
C ARG A 70 4.88 4.82 5.80
N LEU A 71 4.53 5.34 6.97
CA LEU A 71 5.42 5.58 8.08
C LEU A 71 5.01 4.68 9.23
N LEU A 72 6.01 4.08 9.88
CA LEU A 72 5.87 3.27 11.09
C LEU A 72 6.62 3.96 12.22
N MET A 73 5.99 4.04 13.40
CA MET A 73 6.62 4.63 14.59
C MET A 73 7.28 3.57 15.48
N ALA A 74 6.71 2.37 15.55
CA ALA A 74 7.30 1.25 16.28
C ALA A 74 8.38 0.55 15.43
N ALA A 75 9.35 -0.10 16.09
CA ALA A 75 10.28 -0.97 15.38
C ALA A 75 9.53 -2.18 14.81
N TYR A 76 9.97 -2.70 13.65
CA TYR A 76 9.29 -3.83 12.98
C TYR A 76 9.05 -5.06 13.88
N LYS A 77 9.97 -5.36 14.81
CA LYS A 77 9.85 -6.49 15.75
C LYS A 77 8.81 -6.28 16.86
N GLU A 78 8.33 -5.06 17.03
CA GLU A 78 7.40 -4.65 18.09
C GLU A 78 5.98 -4.45 17.55
N ILE A 79 5.81 -4.44 16.23
CA ILE A 79 4.50 -4.26 15.62
C ILE A 79 3.65 -5.52 15.87
N ASP A 80 2.38 -5.28 16.20
CA ASP A 80 1.37 -6.31 16.38
C ASP A 80 0.86 -6.73 15.00
N TRP A 81 1.68 -7.49 14.27
CA TRP A 81 1.36 -7.90 12.91
C TRP A 81 0.12 -8.80 12.87
N PRO A 82 -0.89 -8.48 12.03
CA PRO A 82 -1.97 -9.39 11.75
C PRO A 82 -1.46 -10.55 10.89
N GLU A 83 -2.20 -11.66 10.89
CA GLU A 83 -1.98 -12.73 9.93
C GLU A 83 -2.28 -12.22 8.51
N ALA A 84 -1.24 -12.04 7.69
CA ALA A 84 -1.39 -11.50 6.34
C ALA A 84 -2.17 -12.45 5.42
N ARG A 85 -3.05 -11.88 4.59
CA ARG A 85 -3.88 -12.61 3.62
C ARG A 85 -4.00 -11.83 2.33
N VAL A 86 -3.26 -12.25 1.30
CA VAL A 86 -3.29 -11.59 -0.01
C VAL A 86 -4.25 -12.31 -0.93
N ARG A 87 -5.13 -11.55 -1.58
CA ARG A 87 -5.96 -11.99 -2.70
C ARG A 87 -5.44 -11.35 -3.98
N VAL A 88 -5.39 -12.14 -5.06
CA VAL A 88 -4.92 -11.70 -6.37
C VAL A 88 -6.02 -11.99 -7.39
N GLU A 89 -6.41 -10.98 -8.14
CA GLU A 89 -7.47 -11.07 -9.14
C GLU A 89 -7.00 -10.45 -10.46
N ARG A 90 -7.54 -10.95 -11.59
CA ARG A 90 -7.32 -10.32 -12.90
C ARG A 90 -8.35 -9.22 -13.12
N GLN A 91 -7.90 -8.05 -13.54
CA GLN A 91 -8.76 -6.98 -14.04
C GLN A 91 -8.18 -6.42 -15.35
N GLY A 92 -8.67 -6.95 -16.48
CA GLY A 92 -8.11 -6.62 -17.80
C GLY A 92 -6.63 -6.99 -17.90
N ASP A 93 -5.80 -6.00 -18.23
CA ASP A 93 -4.34 -6.12 -18.37
C ASP A 93 -3.59 -5.91 -17.04
N TYR A 94 -4.26 -6.09 -15.91
CA TYR A 94 -3.69 -5.92 -14.57
C TYR A 94 -3.91 -7.16 -13.70
N ALA A 95 -2.92 -7.45 -12.87
CA ALA A 95 -3.08 -8.23 -11.65
C ALA A 95 -3.33 -7.25 -10.49
N VAL A 96 -4.44 -7.44 -9.78
CA VAL A 96 -4.86 -6.58 -8.68
C VAL A 96 -4.74 -7.34 -7.36
N PHE A 97 -3.88 -6.84 -6.49
CA PHE A 97 -3.57 -7.39 -5.18
C PHE A 97 -4.37 -6.66 -4.12
N ASN A 98 -4.98 -7.41 -3.21
CA ASN A 98 -5.82 -6.88 -2.15
C ASN A 98 -5.59 -7.63 -0.84
N SER A 99 -5.79 -6.94 0.27
CA SER A 99 -5.85 -7.53 1.60
C SER A 99 -6.72 -6.67 2.52
N ASP A 100 -7.45 -7.31 3.42
CA ASP A 100 -8.23 -6.61 4.45
C ASP A 100 -7.33 -6.16 5.62
N VAL A 101 -6.12 -6.71 5.70
CA VAL A 101 -5.11 -6.40 6.71
C VAL A 101 -3.81 -5.93 6.05
N PHE A 102 -2.89 -5.36 6.82
CA PHE A 102 -1.61 -4.92 6.31
C PHE A 102 -0.73 -6.12 5.94
N CYS A 103 -0.19 -6.11 4.74
CA CYS A 103 0.82 -7.07 4.28
C CYS A 103 2.12 -6.33 4.01
N TRP A 104 3.15 -6.67 4.79
CA TRP A 104 4.47 -6.08 4.66
C TRP A 104 5.30 -6.90 3.66
N GLY A 105 5.90 -6.27 2.66
CA GLY A 105 6.84 -6.89 1.73
C GLY A 105 6.26 -8.10 1.02
N VAL A 106 5.16 -7.90 0.30
CA VAL A 106 4.62 -8.89 -0.64
C VAL A 106 5.65 -9.10 -1.73
N CYS A 107 6.18 -10.32 -1.77
CA CYS A 107 7.21 -10.75 -2.70
C CYS A 107 6.63 -11.77 -3.65
N LEU A 108 6.75 -11.50 -4.93
CA LEU A 108 6.35 -12.38 -6.03
C LEU A 108 7.54 -13.22 -6.49
N ASP A 109 8.74 -12.64 -6.52
CA ASP A 109 9.94 -13.29 -7.01
C ASP A 109 11.10 -13.20 -6.01
N LEU A 110 11.59 -14.37 -5.58
CA LEU A 110 12.63 -14.46 -4.55
C LEU A 110 14.04 -14.32 -5.10
N ASP A 111 14.25 -14.61 -6.39
CA ASP A 111 15.57 -14.52 -7.02
C ASP A 111 15.75 -13.23 -7.85
N GLY A 112 14.64 -12.59 -8.24
CA GLY A 112 14.65 -11.31 -8.94
C GLY A 112 14.91 -11.43 -10.44
N GLU A 113 14.81 -12.65 -10.99
CA GLU A 113 15.02 -12.92 -12.42
C GLU A 113 13.74 -12.69 -13.25
N ALA A 114 12.57 -12.59 -12.62
CA ALA A 114 11.32 -12.35 -13.30
C ALA A 114 11.17 -10.88 -13.73
N ASP A 115 10.75 -10.68 -14.97
CA ASP A 115 10.29 -9.37 -15.45
C ASP A 115 8.93 -9.04 -14.81
N LEU A 116 8.98 -8.20 -13.77
CA LEU A 116 7.83 -7.75 -12.97
C LEU A 116 7.79 -6.22 -12.97
N ALA A 117 6.61 -5.65 -13.10
CA ALA A 117 6.44 -4.19 -13.02
C ALA A 117 6.59 -3.65 -11.58
N ASP A 118 6.40 -4.50 -10.57
CA ASP A 118 6.67 -4.21 -9.17
C ASP A 118 6.91 -5.50 -8.38
N ASP A 119 7.72 -5.42 -7.33
CA ASP A 119 7.96 -6.49 -6.36
C ASP A 119 8.38 -5.89 -5.01
N LEU A 120 8.26 -6.66 -3.93
CA LEU A 120 8.54 -6.21 -2.56
C LEU A 120 7.74 -4.95 -2.14
N PHE A 121 6.46 -4.92 -2.53
CA PHE A 121 5.53 -3.85 -2.18
C PHE A 121 4.71 -4.20 -0.94
N ASP A 122 4.11 -3.18 -0.32
CA ASP A 122 3.19 -3.38 0.81
C ASP A 122 1.74 -3.36 0.31
N LEU A 123 0.84 -4.06 1.00
CA LEU A 123 -0.60 -3.84 0.85
C LEU A 123 -1.11 -3.14 2.09
N LEU A 124 -1.59 -1.91 1.89
CA LEU A 124 -2.34 -1.19 2.90
C LEU A 124 -3.75 -1.79 3.03
N PRO A 125 -4.33 -1.90 4.24
CA PRO A 125 -5.65 -2.49 4.44
C PRO A 125 -6.72 -1.84 3.56
N GLY A 126 -7.38 -2.65 2.73
CA GLY A 126 -8.46 -2.21 1.85
C GLY A 126 -8.04 -1.28 0.70
N ILE A 127 -6.74 -1.16 0.40
CA ILE A 127 -6.23 -0.40 -0.74
C ILE A 127 -5.70 -1.37 -1.80
N PRO A 128 -6.38 -1.53 -2.95
CA PRO A 128 -5.90 -2.35 -4.04
C PRO A 128 -4.59 -1.83 -4.62
N TRP A 129 -3.65 -2.74 -4.90
CA TRP A 129 -2.45 -2.44 -5.67
C TRP A 129 -2.54 -3.12 -7.03
N SER A 130 -2.46 -2.34 -8.10
CA SER A 130 -2.62 -2.84 -9.47
C SER A 130 -1.29 -2.83 -10.19
N MET A 131 -0.90 -3.97 -10.75
CA MET A 131 0.33 -4.14 -11.50
C MET A 131 -0.01 -4.53 -12.95
N PRO A 132 0.60 -3.90 -13.97
CA PRO A 132 0.48 -4.38 -15.35
C PRO A 132 0.84 -5.86 -15.44
N TRP A 133 -0.04 -6.65 -16.04
CA TRP A 133 0.10 -8.09 -16.12
C TRP A 133 -0.49 -8.66 -17.42
N PRO A 134 0.34 -9.25 -18.30
CA PRO A 134 -0.13 -9.83 -19.55
C PRO A 134 -1.28 -10.84 -19.36
N GLN A 135 -2.22 -10.87 -20.31
CA GLN A 135 -3.40 -11.74 -20.23
C GLN A 135 -3.07 -13.23 -20.41
N ASP A 136 -2.03 -13.51 -21.19
CA ASP A 136 -1.53 -14.85 -21.48
C ASP A 136 -0.65 -15.42 -20.34
N ARG A 137 -0.16 -14.57 -19.44
CA ARG A 137 0.57 -14.99 -18.24
C ARG A 137 -0.42 -15.43 -17.15
N PRO A 138 -0.24 -16.59 -16.48
CA PRO A 138 -1.07 -16.95 -15.33
C PRO A 138 -0.98 -15.89 -14.23
N LEU A 139 -1.99 -15.78 -13.36
CA LEU A 139 -1.95 -14.82 -12.26
C LEU A 139 -0.71 -15.06 -11.38
N PRO A 140 -0.10 -13.99 -10.84
CA PRO A 140 1.08 -14.11 -10.00
C PRO A 140 0.74 -14.85 -8.71
N THR A 141 1.67 -15.70 -8.28
CA THR A 141 1.64 -16.35 -6.97
C THR A 141 2.46 -15.52 -6.00
N VAL A 142 1.91 -15.24 -4.81
CA VAL A 142 2.68 -14.60 -3.74
C VAL A 142 3.65 -15.62 -3.15
N SER A 143 4.95 -15.39 -3.33
CA SER A 143 6.02 -16.26 -2.82
C SER A 143 6.26 -16.03 -1.33
N ARG A 144 6.17 -14.78 -0.86
CA ARG A 144 6.36 -14.45 0.56
C ARG A 144 5.63 -13.17 0.95
N VAL A 145 5.28 -13.07 2.22
CA VAL A 145 4.90 -11.81 2.89
C VAL A 145 5.75 -11.70 4.16
N ALA A 146 6.43 -10.57 4.37
CA ALA A 146 7.41 -10.39 5.44
C ALA A 146 6.82 -10.48 6.86
N ASN A 147 5.56 -10.06 7.05
CA ASN A 147 4.85 -10.20 8.32
C ASN A 147 4.03 -11.49 8.44
N TYR A 148 4.20 -12.43 7.51
CA TYR A 148 3.67 -13.79 7.60
C TYR A 148 4.81 -14.78 7.83
N ARG A 149 4.67 -15.64 8.84
CA ARG A 149 5.48 -16.86 8.89
C ARG A 149 4.69 -17.91 8.14
N LEU A 150 5.22 -18.39 7.02
CA LEU A 150 4.77 -19.65 6.46
C LEU A 150 4.90 -20.73 7.57
N PRO A 151 3.90 -21.60 7.75
CA PRO A 151 3.97 -22.68 8.73
C PRO A 151 5.20 -23.57 8.54
#